data_AF-A0A0D6LSQ9-F1
#
_entry.id   AF-A0A0D6LSQ9-F1
#
_cell.length_a   1.000
_cell.length_b   1.000
_cell.length_c   1.000
_cell.angle_alpha   90.00
_cell.angle_beta   90.00
_cell.angle_gamma   90.00
#
_symmetry.space_group_name_H-M   'P 1'
#
loop_
_entity.id
_entity.type
_entity.pdbx_description
1 polymer ?
#
loop_
_entity_poly.entity_id
_entity_poly.type
_entity_poly.pdbx_seq_one_letter_code
_entity_poly.pdbx_strand_id
1 'polypeptide(L)'
;MYNLTTRKRKHLTQVGVASDQRPIRRKQQLRELTHYIVMITLLTLISCVLVASSQVIHLKPGKVQGFEHITKNGDVAEVFLNIPYASPPVGELRFEKPTPPVPWNDIRDGTKFGASCHPIVPEAVFPPEQPSEDCLTLNIIRPKKEAPPSGFPILFWVHGGGYEIGSALFYGYKGFADIYIPSDIIVVTIQYRLGVYGFFSTGDSRIPGNLGLFDMAEALKFIHANAENIGGDRSRITVWGHSAGSAAVGQLILSPVTRDYVARSIEMSGSPWASWAIGAKVANNSLELAEALGCQSNIKECMKQKTTEEIYEGIENVFLSDLMFVVPSVDSILARRAAGWNMYAYVLDHYNEAIWDNQMFKKVPKRLRGAPHGCEFQYTKDMNLLNKFEFNEEEQVVADVFRQSLIEFVKTG
;
A
#
# COMPACT_ATOMS: atom_id res chain seq x y z
N MET A 1 -12.33 -92.85 -69.83
CA MET A 1 -12.54 -92.73 -71.29
C MET A 1 -12.62 -91.26 -71.65
N TYR A 2 -11.78 -90.84 -72.61
CA TYR A 2 -11.80 -89.65 -73.46
C TYR A 2 -13.03 -88.72 -73.38
N ASN A 3 -12.84 -87.40 -73.25
CA ASN A 3 -12.55 -86.57 -74.43
C ASN A 3 -12.24 -85.10 -74.09
N LEU A 4 -11.24 -84.58 -74.78
CA LEU A 4 -10.96 -83.15 -74.99
C LEU A 4 -12.01 -82.55 -75.92
N THR A 5 -12.40 -81.29 -75.69
CA THR A 5 -12.67 -80.38 -76.81
C THR A 5 -12.52 -78.92 -76.39
N THR A 6 -11.61 -78.25 -77.09
CA THR A 6 -11.35 -76.82 -77.12
C THR A 6 -12.34 -76.12 -78.06
N ARG A 7 -12.88 -74.94 -77.71
CA ARG A 7 -12.73 -73.69 -78.49
C ARG A 7 -13.63 -72.52 -78.05
N LYS A 8 -12.98 -71.35 -78.18
CA LYS A 8 -13.48 -70.03 -78.65
C LYS A 8 -14.10 -69.06 -77.65
N ARG A 9 -13.23 -68.10 -77.28
CA ARG A 9 -13.54 -66.71 -76.91
C ARG A 9 -14.60 -66.07 -77.81
N LYS A 10 -15.59 -65.44 -77.17
CA LYS A 10 -16.21 -64.18 -77.62
C LYS A 10 -16.15 -63.22 -76.43
N HIS A 11 -15.30 -62.20 -76.51
CA HIS A 11 -15.37 -61.05 -75.60
C HIS A 11 -16.51 -60.15 -76.07
N LEU A 12 -17.59 -60.12 -75.30
CA LEU A 12 -18.60 -59.06 -75.34
C LEU A 12 -18.21 -58.05 -74.25
N THR A 13 -17.79 -56.88 -74.68
CA THR A 13 -17.57 -55.70 -73.85
C THR A 13 -18.92 -55.19 -73.36
N GLN A 14 -19.26 -55.43 -72.09
CA GLN A 14 -20.24 -54.62 -71.38
C GLN A 14 -19.50 -53.44 -70.74
N VAL A 15 -19.74 -52.24 -71.28
CA VAL A 15 -19.34 -50.99 -70.65
C VAL A 15 -20.28 -50.74 -69.48
N GLY A 16 -19.89 -51.20 -68.30
CA GLY A 16 -20.49 -50.75 -67.04
C GLY A 16 -19.94 -49.36 -66.71
N VAL A 17 -20.77 -48.34 -66.77
CA VAL A 17 -20.45 -47.00 -66.26
C VAL A 17 -20.36 -47.10 -64.74
N ALA A 18 -19.13 -47.25 -64.21
CA ALA A 18 -18.89 -47.08 -62.79
C ALA A 18 -19.07 -45.59 -62.46
N SER A 19 -20.18 -45.24 -61.81
CA SER A 19 -20.37 -43.87 -61.30
C SER A 19 -19.23 -43.54 -60.33
N ASP A 20 -18.43 -42.54 -60.64
CA ASP A 20 -17.33 -42.11 -59.78
C ASP A 20 -17.90 -41.55 -58.46
N GLN A 21 -17.91 -42.38 -57.41
CA GLN A 21 -18.40 -42.00 -56.07
C GLN A 21 -17.39 -41.16 -55.28
N ARG A 22 -16.19 -40.89 -55.82
CA ARG A 22 -15.16 -40.06 -55.17
C ARG A 22 -15.64 -38.63 -54.79
N PRO A 23 -16.46 -37.91 -55.59
CA PRO A 23 -16.96 -36.59 -55.22
C PRO A 23 -17.96 -36.65 -54.07
N ILE A 24 -18.78 -37.71 -54.01
CA ILE A 24 -19.81 -37.91 -52.97
C ILE A 24 -19.13 -38.24 -51.63
N ARG A 25 -18.16 -39.17 -51.63
CA ARG A 25 -17.37 -39.49 -50.44
C ARG A 25 -16.58 -38.30 -49.91
N ARG A 26 -16.01 -37.48 -50.81
CA ARG A 26 -15.27 -36.25 -50.43
C ARG A 26 -16.19 -35.20 -49.82
N LYS A 27 -17.40 -35.00 -50.36
CA LYS A 27 -18.41 -34.11 -49.77
C LYS A 27 -18.89 -34.59 -48.39
N GLN A 28 -19.03 -35.91 -48.21
CA GLN A 28 -19.43 -36.49 -46.93
C GLN A 28 -18.32 -36.36 -45.88
N GLN A 29 -17.06 -36.64 -46.25
CA GLN A 29 -15.89 -36.40 -45.39
C GLN A 29 -15.71 -34.93 -45.00
N LEU A 30 -15.95 -34.00 -45.94
CA LEU A 30 -15.92 -32.57 -45.64
C LEU A 30 -17.04 -32.18 -44.65
N ARG A 31 -18.25 -32.70 -44.80
CA ARG A 31 -19.35 -32.46 -43.85
C ARG A 31 -19.04 -33.00 -42.46
N GLU A 32 -18.55 -34.23 -42.36
CA GLU A 32 -18.08 -34.83 -41.09
C GLU A 32 -17.02 -33.95 -40.44
N LEU A 33 -15.97 -33.56 -41.19
CA LEU A 33 -14.91 -32.69 -40.68
C LEU A 33 -15.45 -31.34 -40.19
N THR A 34 -16.42 -30.76 -40.89
CA THR A 34 -17.06 -29.50 -40.48
C THR A 34 -17.85 -29.68 -39.18
N HIS A 35 -18.56 -30.81 -39.00
CA HIS A 35 -19.26 -31.12 -37.76
C HIS A 35 -18.29 -31.33 -36.59
N TYR A 36 -17.18 -32.03 -36.81
CA TYR A 36 -16.13 -32.19 -35.78
C TYR A 36 -15.51 -30.84 -35.39
N ILE A 37 -15.21 -29.96 -36.35
CA ILE A 37 -14.67 -28.63 -36.06
C ILE A 37 -15.67 -27.80 -35.26
N VAL A 38 -16.95 -27.79 -35.66
CA VAL A 38 -18.02 -27.07 -34.95
C VAL A 38 -18.25 -27.62 -33.54
N MET A 39 -18.17 -28.94 -33.37
CA MET A 39 -18.32 -29.58 -32.06
C MET A 39 -17.12 -29.27 -31.16
N ILE A 40 -15.90 -29.28 -31.69
CA ILE A 40 -14.69 -28.88 -30.95
C ILE A 40 -14.75 -27.41 -30.56
N THR A 41 -15.15 -26.51 -31.47
CA THR A 41 -15.27 -25.08 -31.14
C THR A 41 -16.36 -24.83 -30.10
N LEU A 42 -17.51 -25.50 -30.19
CA LEU A 42 -18.57 -25.47 -29.16
C LEU A 42 -18.07 -26.01 -27.82
N LEU A 43 -17.34 -27.12 -27.80
CA LEU A 43 -16.77 -27.68 -26.57
C LEU A 43 -15.70 -26.76 -25.96
N THR A 44 -14.87 -26.10 -26.77
CA THR A 44 -13.91 -25.10 -26.27
C THR A 44 -14.60 -23.83 -25.76
N LEU A 45 -15.70 -23.40 -26.40
CA LEU A 45 -16.51 -22.28 -25.95
C LEU A 45 -17.22 -22.60 -24.63
N ILE A 46 -17.82 -23.78 -24.52
CA ILE A 46 -18.47 -24.27 -23.29
C ILE A 46 -17.44 -24.44 -22.16
N SER A 47 -16.25 -24.95 -22.46
CA SER A 47 -15.13 -25.03 -21.50
C SER A 47 -14.66 -23.63 -21.07
N CYS A 48 -14.51 -22.68 -21.99
CA CYS A 48 -14.21 -21.28 -21.65
C CYS A 48 -15.29 -20.63 -20.78
N VAL A 49 -16.56 -20.92 -21.02
CA VAL A 49 -17.68 -20.39 -20.23
C VAL A 49 -17.76 -21.05 -18.85
N LEU A 50 -17.46 -22.34 -18.73
CA LEU A 50 -17.44 -23.07 -17.45
C LEU A 50 -16.21 -22.74 -16.58
N VAL A 51 -15.07 -22.39 -17.18
CA VAL A 51 -13.86 -21.93 -16.46
C VAL A 51 -13.98 -20.46 -16.02
N ALA A 52 -14.92 -19.69 -16.59
CA ALA A 52 -15.09 -18.27 -16.33
C ALA A 52 -16.40 -17.92 -15.59
N SER A 53 -16.85 -18.75 -14.64
CA SER A 53 -17.77 -18.25 -13.61
C SER A 53 -16.98 -17.34 -12.67
N SER A 54 -16.75 -16.10 -13.10
CA SER A 54 -16.05 -15.13 -12.28
C SER A 54 -16.82 -14.89 -10.98
N GLN A 55 -16.14 -14.96 -9.83
CA GLN A 55 -16.79 -14.61 -8.57
C GLN A 55 -17.02 -13.11 -8.56
N VAL A 56 -18.29 -12.71 -8.60
CA VAL A 56 -18.68 -11.30 -8.59
C VAL A 56 -19.35 -11.00 -7.26
N ILE A 57 -18.76 -10.08 -6.50
CA ILE A 57 -19.39 -9.54 -5.29
C ILE A 57 -20.19 -8.29 -5.64
N HIS A 58 -21.39 -8.19 -5.09
CA HIS A 58 -22.32 -7.09 -5.31
C HIS A 58 -22.26 -6.14 -4.12
N LEU A 59 -21.55 -5.04 -4.25
CA LEU A 59 -21.48 -4.00 -3.22
C LEU A 59 -22.45 -2.88 -3.58
N LYS A 60 -22.78 -2.04 -2.59
CA LYS A 60 -23.64 -0.86 -2.78
C LYS A 60 -23.20 0.07 -3.93
N PRO A 61 -21.92 0.44 -4.07
CA PRO A 61 -21.50 1.31 -5.18
C PRO A 61 -21.32 0.58 -6.51
N GLY A 62 -21.26 -0.75 -6.55
CA GLY A 62 -21.04 -1.49 -7.79
C GLY A 62 -20.56 -2.93 -7.60
N LYS A 63 -20.26 -3.59 -8.71
CA LYS A 63 -19.86 -5.00 -8.77
C LYS A 63 -18.34 -5.13 -8.89
N VAL A 64 -17.76 -6.13 -8.24
CA VAL A 64 -16.31 -6.40 -8.29
C VAL A 64 -16.07 -7.88 -8.60
N GLN A 65 -15.23 -8.14 -9.61
CA GLN A 65 -14.74 -9.47 -9.94
C GLN A 65 -13.56 -9.84 -9.05
N GLY A 66 -13.64 -10.96 -8.37
CA GLY A 66 -12.56 -11.58 -7.61
C GLY A 66 -12.05 -12.87 -8.25
N PHE A 67 -11.34 -13.64 -7.44
CA PHE A 67 -10.80 -14.96 -7.79
C PHE A 67 -10.81 -15.88 -6.57
N GLU A 68 -10.56 -17.16 -6.81
CA GLU A 68 -10.51 -18.18 -5.75
C GLU A 68 -9.07 -18.46 -5.32
N HIS A 69 -8.87 -18.64 -4.02
CA HIS A 69 -7.64 -19.15 -3.43
C HIS A 69 -7.96 -20.39 -2.61
N ILE A 70 -7.32 -21.52 -2.92
CA ILE A 70 -7.44 -22.75 -2.13
C ILE A 70 -6.47 -22.62 -0.96
N THR A 71 -6.99 -22.66 0.26
CA THR A 71 -6.17 -22.59 1.48
C THR A 71 -5.32 -23.84 1.61
N LYS A 72 -4.29 -23.78 2.46
CA LYS A 72 -3.46 -24.96 2.79
C LYS A 72 -4.24 -26.16 3.32
N ASN A 73 -5.43 -25.94 3.90
CA ASN A 73 -6.28 -26.99 4.46
C ASN A 73 -7.35 -27.49 3.48
N GLY A 74 -7.43 -26.91 2.27
CA GLY A 74 -8.37 -27.31 1.23
C GLY A 74 -9.68 -26.50 1.19
N ASP A 75 -9.91 -25.59 2.15
CA ASP A 75 -11.01 -24.62 2.07
C ASP A 75 -10.82 -23.66 0.89
N VAL A 76 -11.90 -23.11 0.36
CA VAL A 76 -11.85 -22.15 -0.75
C VAL A 76 -12.19 -20.75 -0.23
N ALA A 77 -11.28 -19.81 -0.46
CA ALA A 77 -11.49 -18.39 -0.20
C ALA A 77 -11.89 -17.67 -1.50
N GLU A 78 -12.87 -16.79 -1.44
CA GLU A 78 -13.11 -15.77 -2.47
C GLU A 78 -12.33 -14.52 -2.10
N VAL A 79 -11.48 -14.04 -3.02
CA VAL A 79 -10.58 -12.91 -2.82
C VAL A 79 -10.96 -11.80 -3.79
N PHE A 80 -11.23 -10.62 -3.23
CA PHE A 80 -11.56 -9.39 -3.95
C PHE A 80 -10.60 -8.30 -3.51
N LEU A 81 -9.80 -7.77 -4.43
CA LEU A 81 -8.76 -6.79 -4.16
C LEU A 81 -9.14 -5.43 -4.75
N ASN A 82 -8.49 -4.35 -4.31
CA ASN A 82 -8.58 -3.01 -4.92
C ASN A 82 -10.01 -2.42 -5.02
N ILE A 83 -10.80 -2.60 -3.96
CA ILE A 83 -12.17 -2.09 -3.88
C ILE A 83 -12.14 -0.65 -3.33
N PRO A 84 -12.55 0.38 -4.09
CA PRO A 84 -12.57 1.74 -3.58
C PRO A 84 -13.67 1.90 -2.53
N TYR A 85 -13.29 2.32 -1.32
CA TYR A 85 -14.23 2.62 -0.23
C TYR A 85 -14.52 4.12 -0.09
N ALA A 86 -13.76 4.95 -0.79
CA ALA A 86 -13.91 6.40 -0.86
C ALA A 86 -13.54 6.90 -2.26
N SER A 87 -13.92 8.14 -2.59
CA SER A 87 -13.45 8.80 -3.80
C SER A 87 -11.94 9.08 -3.71
N PRO A 88 -11.20 9.02 -4.85
CA PRO A 88 -9.76 9.27 -4.86
C PRO A 88 -9.43 10.67 -4.28
N PRO A 89 -8.53 10.79 -3.28
CA PRO A 89 -8.21 12.05 -2.62
C PRO A 89 -7.21 12.90 -3.44
N VAL A 90 -7.47 13.04 -4.75
CA VAL A 90 -6.62 13.77 -5.70
C VAL A 90 -7.18 15.16 -5.99
N GLY A 91 -6.31 16.07 -6.44
CA GLY A 91 -6.69 17.44 -6.81
C GLY A 91 -7.45 18.15 -5.69
N GLU A 92 -8.69 18.55 -5.95
CA GLU A 92 -9.53 19.25 -4.96
C GLU A 92 -9.86 18.42 -3.72
N LEU A 93 -9.79 17.09 -3.78
CA LEU A 93 -10.03 16.21 -2.64
C LEU A 93 -8.75 15.96 -1.81
N ARG A 94 -7.59 16.42 -2.28
CA ARG A 94 -6.35 16.35 -1.51
C ARG A 94 -6.48 17.23 -0.26
N PHE A 95 -6.05 16.70 0.89
CA PHE A 95 -6.23 17.32 2.20
C PHE A 95 -7.69 17.57 2.63
N GLU A 96 -8.65 16.89 2.00
CA GLU A 96 -10.04 16.84 2.45
C GLU A 96 -10.37 15.50 3.12
N LYS A 97 -11.44 15.48 3.92
CA LYS A 97 -12.00 14.23 4.46
C LYS A 97 -12.42 13.32 3.30
N PRO A 98 -12.29 11.98 3.46
CA PRO A 98 -12.76 11.05 2.44
C PRO A 98 -14.25 11.26 2.20
N THR A 99 -14.64 11.17 0.93
CA THR A 99 -16.05 11.21 0.51
C THR A 99 -16.44 9.85 -0.04
N PRO A 100 -17.73 9.49 -0.06
CA PRO A 100 -18.18 8.20 -0.58
C PRO A 100 -17.64 7.91 -1.99
N PRO A 101 -17.41 6.63 -2.34
CA PRO A 101 -16.89 6.27 -3.64
C PRO A 101 -17.93 6.57 -4.72
N VAL A 102 -17.47 7.02 -5.89
CA VAL A 102 -18.33 7.20 -7.06
C VAL A 102 -18.88 5.84 -7.49
N PRO A 103 -20.21 5.64 -7.55
CA PRO A 103 -20.78 4.37 -8.01
C PRO A 103 -20.37 4.03 -9.44
N TRP A 104 -20.22 2.75 -9.74
CA TRP A 104 -19.83 2.26 -11.06
C TRP A 104 -20.80 1.19 -11.58
N ASN A 105 -21.05 1.21 -12.89
CA ASN A 105 -22.03 0.31 -13.53
C ASN A 105 -21.42 -1.01 -13.97
N ASP A 106 -20.19 -0.98 -14.48
CA ASP A 106 -19.48 -2.15 -15.00
C ASP A 106 -18.93 -3.04 -13.87
N ILE A 107 -18.43 -4.23 -14.21
CA ILE A 107 -17.76 -5.07 -13.22
C ILE A 107 -16.31 -4.59 -13.11
N ARG A 108 -15.91 -4.12 -11.93
CA ARG A 108 -14.52 -3.70 -11.65
C ARG A 108 -13.61 -4.91 -11.48
N ASP A 109 -12.41 -4.86 -12.02
CA ASP A 109 -11.38 -5.88 -11.80
C ASP A 109 -10.81 -5.76 -10.38
N GLY A 110 -11.10 -6.75 -9.54
CA GLY A 110 -10.55 -6.91 -8.19
C GLY A 110 -9.61 -8.12 -8.09
N THR A 111 -8.96 -8.52 -9.18
CA THR A 111 -8.02 -9.66 -9.18
C THR A 111 -6.58 -9.26 -8.85
N LYS A 112 -6.30 -7.96 -8.75
CA LYS A 112 -4.99 -7.38 -8.46
C LYS A 112 -5.09 -6.36 -7.33
N PHE A 113 -4.03 -6.25 -6.54
CA PHE A 113 -3.95 -5.22 -5.51
C PHE A 113 -3.95 -3.81 -6.13
N GLY A 114 -4.53 -2.88 -5.37
CA GLY A 114 -4.45 -1.45 -5.67
C GLY A 114 -3.07 -0.87 -5.35
N ALA A 115 -2.90 0.41 -5.67
CA ALA A 115 -1.73 1.17 -5.29
C ALA A 115 -1.58 1.26 -3.76
N SER A 116 -0.35 1.39 -3.28
CA SER A 116 -0.12 1.89 -1.92
C SER A 116 -0.31 3.40 -1.87
N CYS A 117 -0.56 3.94 -0.68
CA CYS A 117 -0.55 5.38 -0.49
C CYS A 117 0.90 5.88 -0.51
N HIS A 118 1.11 7.14 -0.89
CA HIS A 118 2.43 7.76 -0.84
C HIS A 118 3.01 7.69 0.59
N PRO A 119 4.16 7.02 0.80
CA PRO A 119 4.83 7.01 2.10
C PRO A 119 5.55 8.35 2.35
N ILE A 120 6.20 8.50 3.51
CA ILE A 120 6.97 9.70 3.86
C ILE A 120 8.14 10.01 2.90
N VAL A 121 8.77 8.97 2.35
CA VAL A 121 9.88 9.08 1.39
C VAL A 121 9.76 8.01 0.30
N PRO A 122 10.18 8.29 -0.96
CA PRO A 122 10.09 7.34 -2.08
C PRO A 122 10.69 5.97 -1.78
N GLU A 123 11.80 5.92 -1.05
CA GLU A 123 12.57 4.71 -0.74
C GLU A 123 11.83 3.76 0.21
N ALA A 124 10.80 4.26 0.91
CA ALA A 124 9.98 3.45 1.80
C ALA A 124 8.87 2.67 1.08
N VAL A 125 8.75 2.81 -0.25
CA VAL A 125 7.87 1.98 -1.07
C VAL A 125 8.44 0.56 -1.14
N PHE A 126 7.63 -0.45 -0.81
CA PHE A 126 8.04 -1.85 -0.91
C PHE A 126 7.78 -2.40 -2.32
N PRO A 127 8.79 -2.78 -3.12
CA PRO A 127 8.54 -3.37 -4.43
C PRO A 127 7.66 -4.64 -4.36
N PRO A 128 6.74 -4.89 -5.30
CA PRO A 128 6.51 -4.16 -6.56
C PRO A 128 5.48 -3.02 -6.45
N GLU A 129 5.24 -2.47 -5.25
CA GLU A 129 4.28 -1.38 -5.06
C GLU A 129 4.55 -0.18 -5.97
N GLN A 130 3.47 0.43 -6.44
CA GLN A 130 3.50 1.74 -7.08
C GLN A 130 2.61 2.65 -6.23
N PRO A 131 3.17 3.66 -5.55
CA PRO A 131 2.39 4.54 -4.72
C PRO A 131 1.53 5.45 -5.61
N SER A 132 0.34 5.77 -5.11
CA SER A 132 -0.59 6.70 -5.74
C SER A 132 -1.35 7.44 -4.64
N GLU A 133 -1.82 8.65 -4.93
CA GLU A 133 -2.82 9.29 -4.08
C GLU A 133 -4.19 8.63 -4.23
N ASP A 134 -4.50 8.05 -5.39
CA ASP A 134 -5.65 7.16 -5.57
C ASP A 134 -5.37 5.80 -4.93
N CYS A 135 -5.36 5.78 -3.60
CA CYS A 135 -5.01 4.61 -2.79
C CYS A 135 -6.11 4.18 -1.81
N LEU A 136 -7.23 4.91 -1.69
CA LEU A 136 -8.30 4.65 -0.71
C LEU A 136 -9.14 3.42 -1.06
N THR A 137 -8.50 2.26 -0.93
CA THR A 137 -9.01 0.97 -1.35
C THR A 137 -8.89 -0.06 -0.23
N LEU A 138 -9.74 -1.07 -0.29
CA LEU A 138 -9.71 -2.21 0.61
C LEU A 138 -9.77 -3.52 -0.16
N ASN A 139 -9.45 -4.60 0.54
CA ASN A 139 -9.51 -5.96 0.03
C ASN A 139 -10.42 -6.77 0.95
N ILE A 140 -11.16 -7.72 0.37
CA ILE A 140 -12.08 -8.62 1.08
C ILE A 140 -11.68 -10.05 0.76
N ILE A 141 -11.47 -10.85 1.79
CA ILE A 141 -11.17 -12.28 1.72
C ILE A 141 -12.27 -12.98 2.53
N ARG A 142 -13.09 -13.80 1.88
CA ARG A 142 -14.22 -14.46 2.56
C ARG A 142 -14.31 -15.95 2.23
N PRO A 143 -14.92 -16.77 3.10
CA PRO A 143 -15.15 -18.17 2.79
C PRO A 143 -16.12 -18.34 1.61
N LYS A 144 -15.79 -19.22 0.65
CA LYS A 144 -16.68 -19.61 -0.45
C LYS A 144 -17.71 -20.62 0.04
N LYS A 145 -18.63 -20.17 0.90
CA LYS A 145 -19.74 -20.98 1.43
C LYS A 145 -20.93 -20.11 1.80
N GLU A 146 -22.09 -20.73 1.92
CA GLU A 146 -23.29 -20.03 2.38
C GLU A 146 -23.07 -19.48 3.79
N ALA A 147 -23.34 -18.18 3.97
CA ALA A 147 -23.25 -17.55 5.27
C ALA A 147 -24.36 -18.07 6.19
N PRO A 148 -24.10 -18.27 7.49
CA PRO A 148 -25.16 -18.54 8.45
C PRO A 148 -26.16 -17.37 8.46
N PRO A 149 -27.40 -17.54 8.97
CA PRO A 149 -28.38 -16.47 9.04
C PRO A 149 -27.89 -15.21 9.76
N SER A 150 -26.94 -15.34 10.70
CA SER A 150 -26.30 -14.23 11.40
C SER A 150 -25.21 -13.53 10.59
N GLY A 151 -24.72 -14.10 9.49
CA GLY A 151 -23.49 -13.69 8.79
C GLY A 151 -22.21 -14.18 9.46
N PHE A 152 -21.07 -14.13 8.76
CA PHE A 152 -19.74 -14.43 9.30
C PHE A 152 -19.18 -13.28 10.14
N PRO A 153 -18.37 -13.53 11.20
CA PRO A 153 -17.60 -12.48 11.85
C PRO A 153 -16.62 -11.82 10.87
N ILE A 154 -16.38 -10.52 11.05
CA ILE A 154 -15.50 -9.72 10.18
C ILE A 154 -14.27 -9.28 10.99
N LEU A 155 -13.09 -9.60 10.49
CA LEU A 155 -11.80 -9.16 11.00
C LEU A 155 -11.26 -8.04 10.10
N PHE A 156 -11.25 -6.82 10.63
CA PHE A 156 -10.88 -5.61 9.91
C PHE A 156 -9.45 -5.18 10.27
N TRP A 157 -8.50 -5.40 9.36
CA TRP A 157 -7.08 -5.20 9.56
C TRP A 157 -6.62 -3.80 9.12
N VAL A 158 -5.94 -3.11 10.05
CA VAL A 158 -5.25 -1.83 9.81
C VAL A 158 -3.75 -2.05 9.93
N HIS A 159 -3.01 -1.78 8.85
CA HIS A 159 -1.56 -1.96 8.85
C HIS A 159 -0.82 -0.91 9.69
N GLY A 160 0.37 -1.29 10.19
CA GLY A 160 1.30 -0.37 10.86
C GLY A 160 2.19 0.39 9.89
N GLY A 161 3.24 1.01 10.44
CA GLY A 161 4.21 1.83 9.69
C GLY A 161 4.32 3.27 10.17
N GLY A 162 4.10 3.53 11.47
CA GLY A 162 4.26 4.85 12.07
C GLY A 162 3.29 5.93 11.56
N TYR A 163 2.24 5.56 10.80
CA TYR A 163 1.41 6.46 9.98
C TYR A 163 2.12 7.06 8.76
N GLU A 164 3.38 6.70 8.54
CA GLU A 164 4.27 7.29 7.53
C GLU A 164 4.55 6.33 6.37
N ILE A 165 4.49 5.03 6.60
CA ILE A 165 4.79 3.97 5.63
C ILE A 165 3.78 2.82 5.77
N GLY A 166 3.91 1.83 4.89
CA GLY A 166 3.17 0.57 4.97
C GLY A 166 2.06 0.46 3.93
N SER A 167 1.54 -0.75 3.80
CA SER A 167 0.58 -1.09 2.75
C SER A 167 -0.05 -2.46 3.03
N ALA A 168 -1.31 -2.63 2.64
CA ALA A 168 -1.98 -3.93 2.64
C ALA A 168 -1.30 -4.94 1.71
N LEU A 169 -0.63 -4.50 0.63
CA LEU A 169 0.07 -5.39 -0.30
C LEU A 169 1.22 -6.14 0.40
N PHE A 170 1.94 -5.47 1.31
CA PHE A 170 3.03 -6.08 2.09
C PHE A 170 2.60 -7.36 2.83
N TYR A 171 1.36 -7.40 3.32
CA TYR A 171 0.80 -8.57 4.01
C TYR A 171 0.19 -9.61 3.05
N GLY A 172 -0.19 -9.17 1.84
CA GLY A 172 -0.86 -9.99 0.85
C GLY A 172 -2.22 -10.53 1.33
N TYR A 173 -2.76 -11.54 0.63
CA TYR A 173 -4.02 -12.20 1.01
C TYR A 173 -3.81 -13.64 1.51
N LYS A 174 -2.73 -14.32 1.10
CA LYS A 174 -2.55 -15.76 1.30
C LYS A 174 -2.51 -16.15 2.77
N GLY A 175 -1.72 -15.44 3.57
CA GLY A 175 -1.63 -15.70 5.02
C GLY A 175 -2.96 -15.52 5.73
N PHE A 176 -3.69 -14.45 5.40
CA PHE A 176 -5.04 -14.22 5.94
C PHE A 176 -6.01 -15.32 5.50
N ALA A 177 -6.00 -15.69 4.22
CA ALA A 177 -6.84 -16.74 3.70
C ALA A 177 -6.57 -18.09 4.37
N ASP A 178 -5.30 -18.49 4.45
CA ASP A 178 -4.89 -19.77 5.02
C ASP A 178 -5.23 -19.92 6.51
N ILE A 179 -5.20 -18.83 7.27
CA ILE A 179 -5.40 -18.84 8.73
C ILE A 179 -6.89 -18.68 9.10
N TYR A 180 -7.60 -17.74 8.47
CA TYR A 180 -8.91 -17.29 8.96
C TYR A 180 -10.10 -17.91 8.24
N ILE A 181 -9.94 -18.28 6.97
CA ILE A 181 -11.03 -18.85 6.18
C ILE A 181 -11.48 -20.24 6.67
N PRO A 182 -10.58 -21.14 7.11
CA PRO A 182 -10.99 -22.40 7.75
C PRO A 182 -11.82 -22.24 9.03
N SER A 183 -11.79 -21.03 9.63
CA SER A 183 -12.55 -20.68 10.83
C SER A 183 -13.73 -19.76 10.54
N ASP A 184 -14.15 -19.67 9.28
CA ASP A 184 -15.34 -18.93 8.86
C ASP A 184 -15.29 -17.41 9.14
N ILE A 185 -14.10 -16.83 9.08
CA ILE A 185 -13.88 -15.40 9.33
C ILE A 185 -13.66 -14.67 8.01
N ILE A 186 -14.39 -13.58 7.80
CA ILE A 186 -14.11 -12.63 6.70
C ILE A 186 -12.95 -11.75 7.14
N VAL A 187 -11.94 -11.59 6.30
CA VAL A 187 -10.85 -10.65 6.53
C VAL A 187 -10.98 -9.48 5.58
N VAL A 188 -10.89 -8.26 6.12
CA VAL A 188 -10.79 -7.03 5.35
C VAL A 188 -9.45 -6.39 5.63
N THR A 189 -8.70 -6.01 4.60
CA THR A 189 -7.47 -5.21 4.74
C THR A 189 -7.66 -3.89 4.03
N ILE A 190 -7.20 -2.79 4.64
CA ILE A 190 -7.40 -1.44 4.10
C ILE A 190 -6.08 -0.75 3.81
N GLN A 191 -6.10 0.17 2.85
CA GLN A 191 -5.15 1.27 2.76
C GLN A 191 -5.74 2.52 3.43
N TYR A 192 -4.89 3.46 3.83
CA TYR A 192 -5.27 4.79 4.33
C TYR A 192 -4.16 5.78 4.02
N ARG A 193 -4.46 7.07 3.84
CA ARG A 193 -3.41 8.07 3.53
C ARG A 193 -2.36 8.12 4.64
N LEU A 194 -1.10 8.20 4.22
CA LEU A 194 0.08 8.22 5.08
C LEU A 194 0.73 9.60 5.09
N GLY A 195 1.59 9.81 6.09
CA GLY A 195 2.42 10.99 6.29
C GLY A 195 1.70 12.29 6.05
N VAL A 196 2.30 13.19 5.28
CA VAL A 196 1.74 14.50 4.95
C VAL A 196 0.32 14.41 4.37
N TYR A 197 0.04 13.44 3.51
CA TYR A 197 -1.28 13.29 2.87
C TYR A 197 -2.37 12.89 3.86
N GLY A 198 -2.01 12.11 4.90
CA GLY A 198 -2.93 11.63 5.92
C GLY A 198 -3.01 12.50 7.17
N PHE A 199 -1.93 13.21 7.51
CA PHE A 199 -1.75 13.76 8.86
C PHE A 199 -1.24 15.20 8.91
N PHE A 200 -1.02 15.86 7.77
CA PHE A 200 -0.77 17.31 7.75
C PHE A 200 -1.90 18.06 8.45
N SER A 201 -1.55 18.99 9.32
CA SER A 201 -2.51 19.80 10.08
C SER A 201 -2.02 21.23 10.23
N THR A 202 -2.90 22.20 10.11
CA THR A 202 -2.61 23.60 10.48
C THR A 202 -2.90 23.90 11.95
N GLY A 203 -3.38 22.91 12.72
CA GLY A 203 -3.82 23.10 14.10
C GLY A 203 -5.13 23.90 14.23
N ASP A 204 -5.80 24.20 13.12
CA ASP A 204 -7.04 24.97 13.06
C ASP A 204 -7.99 24.46 11.97
N SER A 205 -9.05 25.22 11.67
CA SER A 205 -10.09 24.82 10.74
C SER A 205 -9.66 24.74 9.27
N ARG A 206 -8.49 25.26 8.89
CA ARG A 206 -8.02 25.24 7.49
C ARG A 206 -7.71 23.80 7.06
N ILE A 207 -6.88 23.12 7.84
CA ILE A 207 -6.62 21.67 7.74
C ILE A 207 -6.57 21.10 9.16
N PRO A 208 -7.69 20.59 9.70
CA PRO A 208 -7.72 20.05 11.07
C PRO A 208 -6.79 18.84 11.30
N GLY A 209 -6.48 18.09 10.24
CA GLY A 209 -5.64 16.88 10.28
C GLY A 209 -6.43 15.58 10.46
N ASN A 210 -5.71 14.51 10.81
CA ASN A 210 -6.25 13.16 11.04
C ASN A 210 -7.01 12.56 9.85
N LEU A 211 -6.68 12.96 8.63
CA LEU A 211 -7.34 12.48 7.42
C LEU A 211 -7.17 10.97 7.23
N GLY A 212 -5.99 10.42 7.54
CA GLY A 212 -5.76 8.97 7.55
C GLY A 212 -6.69 8.21 8.52
N LEU A 213 -7.02 8.80 9.68
CA LEU A 213 -8.01 8.21 10.59
C LEU A 213 -9.44 8.33 10.06
N PHE A 214 -9.77 9.43 9.37
CA PHE A 214 -11.05 9.55 8.68
C PHE A 214 -11.16 8.54 7.53
N ASP A 215 -10.07 8.23 6.83
CA ASP A 215 -10.02 7.20 5.79
C ASP A 215 -10.36 5.83 6.36
N MET A 216 -9.72 5.45 7.48
CA MET A 216 -10.04 4.21 8.20
C MET A 216 -11.49 4.18 8.68
N ALA A 217 -12.01 5.31 9.17
CA ALA A 217 -13.40 5.44 9.59
C ALA A 217 -14.37 5.22 8.43
N GLU A 218 -14.07 5.76 7.24
CA GLU A 218 -14.89 5.59 6.05
C GLU A 218 -14.83 4.15 5.54
N ALA A 219 -13.65 3.51 5.55
CA ALA A 219 -13.51 2.10 5.21
C ALA A 219 -14.32 1.19 6.17
N LEU A 220 -14.31 1.49 7.48
CA LEU A 220 -15.11 0.75 8.45
C LEU A 220 -16.61 0.92 8.20
N LYS A 221 -17.08 2.14 7.95
CA LYS A 221 -18.47 2.42 7.59
C LYS A 221 -18.88 1.74 6.29
N PHE A 222 -17.99 1.71 5.30
CA PHE A 222 -18.19 1.01 4.04
C PHE A 222 -18.43 -0.48 4.28
N ILE A 223 -17.58 -1.13 5.09
CA ILE A 223 -17.73 -2.55 5.42
C ILE A 223 -19.02 -2.79 6.21
N HIS A 224 -19.30 -1.97 7.23
CA HIS A 224 -20.55 -2.10 7.98
C HIS A 224 -21.79 -1.96 7.07
N ALA A 225 -21.76 -1.02 6.10
CA ALA A 225 -22.83 -0.82 5.16
C ALA A 225 -22.99 -1.95 4.14
N ASN A 226 -21.94 -2.74 3.89
CA ASN A 226 -21.91 -3.85 2.94
C ASN A 226 -21.82 -5.24 3.60
N ALA A 227 -21.88 -5.32 4.93
CA ALA A 227 -21.64 -6.57 5.66
C ALA A 227 -22.49 -7.74 5.13
N GLU A 228 -23.80 -7.54 4.96
CA GLU A 228 -24.70 -8.57 4.43
C GLU A 228 -24.36 -8.97 2.99
N ASN A 229 -24.02 -7.99 2.14
CA ASN A 229 -23.63 -8.23 0.76
C ASN A 229 -22.37 -9.10 0.64
N ILE A 230 -21.50 -9.02 1.65
CA ILE A 230 -20.27 -9.83 1.70
C ILE A 230 -20.44 -11.13 2.49
N GLY A 231 -21.64 -11.41 3.01
CA GLY A 231 -21.94 -12.58 3.85
C GLY A 231 -21.52 -12.43 5.31
N GLY A 232 -21.22 -11.21 5.75
CA GLY A 232 -20.74 -10.88 7.09
C GLY A 232 -21.82 -10.32 8.02
N ASP A 233 -21.52 -10.35 9.31
CA ASP A 233 -22.35 -9.82 10.40
C ASP A 233 -21.85 -8.42 10.81
N ARG A 234 -22.66 -7.39 10.53
CA ARG A 234 -22.32 -5.99 10.85
C ARG A 234 -22.13 -5.74 12.34
N SER A 235 -22.72 -6.58 13.20
CA SER A 235 -22.61 -6.47 14.67
C SER A 235 -21.39 -7.22 15.24
N ARG A 236 -20.64 -7.94 14.40
CA ARG A 236 -19.45 -8.71 14.79
C ARG A 236 -18.21 -8.31 13.99
N ILE A 237 -17.99 -7.00 13.89
CA ILE A 237 -16.75 -6.44 13.35
C ILE A 237 -15.71 -6.32 14.47
N THR A 238 -14.62 -7.08 14.35
CA THR A 238 -13.42 -6.94 15.20
C THR A 238 -12.37 -6.16 14.43
N VAL A 239 -12.00 -4.99 14.92
CA VAL A 239 -10.88 -4.22 14.36
C VAL A 239 -9.56 -4.74 14.92
N TRP A 240 -8.54 -4.83 14.10
CA TRP A 240 -7.26 -5.46 14.43
C TRP A 240 -6.11 -4.69 13.79
N GLY A 241 -5.05 -4.43 14.52
CA GLY A 241 -3.88 -3.75 13.97
C GLY A 241 -2.59 -4.03 14.71
N HIS A 242 -1.48 -3.71 14.06
CA HIS A 242 -0.12 -3.84 14.60
C HIS A 242 0.63 -2.50 14.57
N SER A 243 1.38 -2.20 15.64
CA SER A 243 2.16 -0.96 15.77
C SER A 243 1.27 0.28 15.57
N ALA A 244 1.54 1.16 14.60
CA ALA A 244 0.67 2.28 14.29
C ALA A 244 -0.77 1.87 13.96
N GLY A 245 -0.98 0.71 13.32
CA GLY A 245 -2.32 0.17 13.08
C GLY A 245 -3.02 -0.22 14.39
N SER A 246 -2.27 -0.67 15.39
CA SER A 246 -2.79 -0.95 16.74
C SER A 246 -3.24 0.34 17.44
N ALA A 247 -2.41 1.39 17.38
CA ALA A 247 -2.77 2.69 17.91
C ALA A 247 -4.01 3.27 17.20
N ALA A 248 -4.08 3.12 15.87
CA ALA A 248 -5.20 3.58 15.07
C ALA A 248 -6.49 2.84 15.42
N VAL A 249 -6.43 1.52 15.59
CA VAL A 249 -7.57 0.72 16.06
C VAL A 249 -8.05 1.18 17.44
N GLY A 250 -7.15 1.46 18.37
CA GLY A 250 -7.47 2.09 19.65
C GLY A 250 -8.17 3.45 19.48
N GLN A 251 -7.74 4.27 18.51
CA GLN A 251 -8.39 5.55 18.20
C GLN A 251 -9.78 5.37 17.57
N LEU A 252 -9.99 4.33 16.75
CA LEU A 252 -11.29 4.01 16.17
C LEU A 252 -12.31 3.59 17.23
N ILE A 253 -11.92 2.84 18.27
CA ILE A 253 -12.84 2.45 19.35
C ILE A 253 -13.16 3.59 20.31
N LEU A 254 -12.28 4.59 20.42
CA LEU A 254 -12.50 5.78 21.25
C LEU A 254 -13.32 6.86 20.53
N SER A 255 -13.17 6.96 19.21
CA SER A 255 -13.78 8.03 18.42
C SER A 255 -15.31 7.89 18.34
N PRO A 256 -16.07 8.98 18.57
CA PRO A 256 -17.53 8.97 18.40
C PRO A 256 -17.96 8.75 16.94
N VAL A 257 -17.03 8.87 15.99
CA VAL A 257 -17.31 8.63 14.55
C VAL A 257 -17.44 7.14 14.24
N THR A 258 -16.78 6.28 15.03
CA THR A 258 -16.55 4.87 14.68
C THR A 258 -16.86 3.87 15.77
N ARG A 259 -16.89 4.28 17.06
CA ARG A 259 -17.08 3.36 18.20
C ARG A 259 -18.32 2.48 18.11
N ASP A 260 -19.41 2.98 17.51
CA ASP A 260 -20.67 2.26 17.41
C ASP A 260 -20.69 1.21 16.27
N TYR A 261 -19.64 1.19 15.43
CA TYR A 261 -19.47 0.21 14.34
C TYR A 261 -18.53 -0.94 14.72
N VAL A 262 -17.91 -0.89 15.91
CA VAL A 262 -16.89 -1.84 16.35
C VAL A 262 -17.43 -2.69 17.50
N ALA A 263 -17.35 -4.01 17.36
CA ALA A 263 -17.72 -4.93 18.43
C ALA A 263 -16.55 -5.25 19.37
N ARG A 264 -15.33 -5.37 18.82
CA ARG A 264 -14.11 -5.78 19.54
C ARG A 264 -12.87 -5.14 18.90
N SER A 265 -11.79 -5.00 19.67
CA SER A 265 -10.47 -4.62 19.17
C SER A 265 -9.39 -5.63 19.53
N ILE A 266 -8.38 -5.75 18.67
CA ILE A 266 -7.11 -6.45 18.96
C ILE A 266 -5.97 -5.46 18.67
N GLU A 267 -5.21 -5.14 19.70
CA GLU A 267 -4.16 -4.13 19.68
C GLU A 267 -2.78 -4.78 19.88
N MET A 268 -2.05 -5.01 18.78
CA MET A 268 -0.71 -5.63 18.81
C MET A 268 0.40 -4.58 18.83
N SER A 269 1.11 -4.48 19.96
CA SER A 269 2.33 -3.64 20.08
C SER A 269 2.12 -2.16 19.74
N GLY A 270 0.95 -1.60 20.06
CA GLY A 270 0.66 -0.18 19.96
C GLY A 270 -0.59 0.17 20.76
N SER A 271 -0.77 1.46 21.06
CA SER A 271 -1.86 1.97 21.90
C SER A 271 -2.24 3.37 21.44
N PRO A 272 -3.51 3.78 21.56
CA PRO A 272 -3.94 5.14 21.21
C PRO A 272 -3.26 6.20 22.09
N TRP A 273 -2.68 5.79 23.24
CA TRP A 273 -2.00 6.66 24.20
C TRP A 273 -0.47 6.66 24.04
N ALA A 274 0.08 5.91 23.09
CA ALA A 274 1.51 5.90 22.87
C ALA A 274 2.00 7.31 22.47
N SER A 275 3.13 7.75 23.01
CA SER A 275 3.65 9.11 22.76
C SER A 275 3.96 9.39 21.29
N TRP A 276 4.25 8.35 20.50
CA TRP A 276 4.44 8.44 19.05
C TRP A 276 3.14 8.38 18.25
N ALA A 277 2.01 8.00 18.87
CA ALA A 277 0.69 7.91 18.22
C ALA A 277 -0.12 9.20 18.29
N ILE A 278 0.33 10.18 19.09
CA ILE A 278 -0.28 11.50 19.26
C ILE A 278 0.84 12.54 19.13
N GLY A 279 0.69 13.51 18.24
CA GLY A 279 1.73 14.51 18.00
C GLY A 279 1.30 15.92 18.36
N ALA A 280 1.73 16.43 19.52
CA ALA A 280 1.48 17.82 19.92
C ALA A 280 2.18 18.85 18.99
N LYS A 281 3.25 18.42 18.29
CA LYS A 281 4.04 19.25 17.38
C LYS A 281 3.61 19.12 15.90
N VAL A 282 2.62 18.28 15.57
CA VAL A 282 2.22 18.01 14.17
C VAL A 282 1.84 19.30 13.44
N ALA A 283 1.11 20.21 14.11
CA ALA A 283 0.73 21.48 13.52
C ALA A 283 1.95 22.36 13.19
N ASN A 284 2.91 22.48 14.12
CA ASN A 284 4.12 23.27 13.91
C ASN A 284 4.97 22.69 12.78
N ASN A 285 5.22 21.38 12.80
CA ASN A 285 6.01 20.70 11.76
C ASN A 285 5.36 20.82 10.38
N SER A 286 4.02 20.75 10.32
CA SER A 286 3.27 20.93 9.08
C SER A 286 3.41 22.36 8.54
N LEU A 287 3.36 23.36 9.42
CA LEU A 287 3.53 24.76 9.04
C LEU A 287 4.97 25.06 8.57
N GLU A 288 5.98 24.47 9.21
CA GLU A 288 7.38 24.55 8.79
C GLU A 288 7.59 23.91 7.40
N LEU A 289 7.00 22.73 7.16
CA LEU A 289 7.00 22.11 5.83
C LEU A 289 6.30 22.99 4.79
N ALA A 290 5.13 23.54 5.12
CA ALA A 290 4.43 24.46 4.23
C ALA A 290 5.28 25.69 3.93
N GLU A 291 5.97 26.27 4.91
CA GLU A 291 6.90 27.37 4.70
C GLU A 291 8.07 26.99 3.78
N ALA A 292 8.70 25.84 4.00
CA ALA A 292 9.78 25.31 3.15
C ALA A 292 9.32 25.10 1.69
N LEU A 293 8.05 24.76 1.48
CA LEU A 293 7.41 24.62 0.17
C LEU A 293 6.91 25.94 -0.44
N GLY A 294 7.08 27.07 0.26
CA GLY A 294 6.62 28.39 -0.17
C GLY A 294 5.11 28.64 0.04
N CYS A 295 4.44 27.82 0.85
CA CYS A 295 3.00 27.85 1.13
C CYS A 295 2.67 28.58 2.43
N GLN A 296 2.96 29.89 2.51
CA GLN A 296 2.71 30.71 3.72
C GLN A 296 1.29 31.30 3.79
N SER A 297 0.69 31.58 2.63
CA SER A 297 -0.69 32.10 2.51
C SER A 297 -1.55 31.11 1.73
N ASN A 298 -2.84 31.03 2.06
CA ASN A 298 -3.76 30.03 1.48
C ASN A 298 -3.18 28.60 1.53
N ILE A 299 -2.60 28.21 2.67
CA ILE A 299 -1.80 26.99 2.87
C ILE A 299 -2.43 25.77 2.19
N LYS A 300 -3.73 25.52 2.42
CA LYS A 300 -4.41 24.36 1.84
C LYS A 300 -4.40 24.35 0.32
N GLU A 301 -4.72 25.48 -0.30
CA GLU A 301 -4.75 25.62 -1.76
C GLU A 301 -3.35 25.48 -2.35
N CYS A 302 -2.35 26.12 -1.73
CA CYS A 302 -0.97 25.98 -2.15
C CYS A 302 -0.47 24.53 -2.04
N MET A 303 -0.74 23.85 -0.93
CA MET A 303 -0.36 22.45 -0.72
C MET A 303 -1.06 21.50 -1.70
N LYS A 304 -2.32 21.77 -2.08
CA LYS A 304 -3.03 21.02 -3.14
C LYS A 304 -2.31 21.09 -4.49
N GLN A 305 -1.62 22.18 -4.77
CA GLN A 305 -0.92 22.41 -6.05
C GLN A 305 0.48 21.80 -6.11
N LYS A 306 1.06 21.40 -4.96
CA LYS A 306 2.41 20.83 -4.90
C LYS A 306 2.45 19.45 -5.56
N THR A 307 3.49 19.15 -6.34
CA THR A 307 3.68 17.77 -6.81
C THR A 307 4.14 16.86 -5.67
N THR A 308 4.01 15.55 -5.87
CA THR A 308 4.51 14.57 -4.92
C THR A 308 6.02 14.71 -4.72
N GLU A 309 6.76 14.99 -5.79
CA GLU A 309 8.21 15.22 -5.75
C GLU A 309 8.56 16.48 -4.95
N GLU A 310 7.86 17.60 -5.17
CA GLU A 310 8.07 18.82 -4.37
C GLU A 310 7.85 18.54 -2.88
N ILE A 311 6.79 17.80 -2.53
CA ILE A 311 6.49 17.43 -1.15
C ILE A 311 7.60 16.57 -0.56
N TYR A 312 8.10 15.57 -1.28
CA TYR A 312 9.21 14.74 -0.82
C TYR A 312 10.49 15.56 -0.61
N GLU A 313 10.85 16.42 -1.56
CA GLU A 313 12.00 17.32 -1.42
C GLU A 313 11.82 18.26 -0.20
N GLY A 314 10.61 18.77 0.02
CA GLY A 314 10.28 19.58 1.21
C GLY A 314 10.46 18.79 2.50
N ILE A 315 9.97 17.55 2.55
CA ILE A 315 10.14 16.65 3.70
C ILE A 315 11.63 16.40 3.94
N GLU A 316 12.41 16.04 2.93
CA GLU A 316 13.85 15.81 3.08
C GLU A 316 14.58 17.04 3.64
N ASN A 317 14.25 18.23 3.11
CA ASN A 317 14.85 19.49 3.55
C ASN A 317 14.55 19.84 5.01
N VAL A 318 13.40 19.40 5.56
CA VAL A 318 12.98 19.62 6.95
C VAL A 318 13.40 18.45 7.87
N PHE A 319 13.39 17.21 7.36
CA PHE A 319 13.56 15.98 8.13
C PHE A 319 15.02 15.59 8.36
N LEU A 320 15.91 15.84 7.38
CA LEU A 320 17.35 15.65 7.56
C LEU A 320 18.01 16.76 8.38
N SER A 321 17.41 17.95 8.42
CA SER A 321 18.00 19.12 9.08
C SER A 321 17.63 19.21 10.56
N ASP A 322 16.37 18.95 10.97
CA ASP A 322 15.95 19.37 12.33
C ASP A 322 15.16 18.34 13.18
N LEU A 323 14.38 17.44 12.60
CA LEU A 323 13.31 16.76 13.37
C LEU A 323 13.72 15.48 14.13
N MET A 324 14.63 14.66 13.59
CA MET A 324 15.02 13.41 14.24
C MET A 324 16.06 13.57 15.35
N PHE A 325 16.95 14.56 15.25
CA PHE A 325 18.13 14.65 16.10
C PHE A 325 18.14 15.89 17.01
N VAL A 326 17.71 17.04 16.48
CA VAL A 326 17.81 18.32 17.21
C VAL A 326 16.67 18.46 18.21
N VAL A 327 15.42 18.25 17.78
CA VAL A 327 14.25 18.45 18.64
C VAL A 327 14.25 17.56 19.90
N PRO A 328 14.49 16.23 19.83
CA PRO A 328 14.58 15.40 21.04
C PRO A 328 15.76 15.79 21.95
N SER A 329 16.88 16.24 21.36
CA SER A 329 18.05 16.69 22.12
C SER A 329 17.76 17.99 22.86
N VAL A 330 17.10 18.95 22.21
CA VAL A 330 16.69 20.23 22.82
C VAL A 330 15.66 19.98 23.92
N ASP A 331 14.62 19.17 23.66
CA ASP A 331 13.62 18.83 24.67
C ASP A 331 14.27 18.16 25.90
N SER A 332 15.24 17.27 25.69
CA SER A 332 16.04 16.64 26.76
C SER A 332 16.87 17.66 27.55
N ILE A 333 17.54 18.59 26.87
CA ILE A 333 18.29 19.67 27.51
C ILE A 333 17.37 20.54 28.37
N LEU A 334 16.22 20.94 27.83
CA LEU A 334 15.24 21.76 28.53
C LEU A 334 14.67 21.05 29.76
N ALA A 335 14.30 19.77 29.64
CA ALA A 335 13.79 18.96 30.75
C ALA A 335 14.84 18.80 31.87
N ARG A 336 16.10 18.53 31.52
CA ARG A 336 17.19 18.39 32.50
C ARG A 336 17.51 19.71 33.18
N ARG A 337 17.53 20.82 32.44
CA ARG A 337 17.68 22.16 33.01
C ARG A 337 16.54 22.48 33.99
N ALA A 338 15.29 22.16 33.63
CA ALA A 338 14.14 22.34 34.51
C ALA A 338 14.25 21.49 35.79
N ALA A 339 14.89 20.32 35.73
CA ALA A 339 15.21 19.47 36.86
C ALA A 339 16.46 19.92 37.66
N GLY A 340 17.03 21.09 37.38
CA GLY A 340 18.18 21.65 38.09
C GLY A 340 19.55 21.10 37.65
N TRP A 341 19.63 20.43 36.50
CA TRP A 341 20.90 19.94 35.98
C TRP A 341 21.67 21.06 35.31
N ASN A 342 22.98 21.12 35.57
CA ASN A 342 23.89 21.92 34.77
C ASN A 342 24.06 21.23 33.40
N MET A 343 23.44 21.81 32.38
CA MET A 343 23.51 21.33 31.01
C MET A 343 24.46 22.20 30.21
N TYR A 344 25.46 21.56 29.59
CA TYR A 344 26.41 22.20 28.69
C TYR A 344 26.17 21.63 27.31
N ALA A 345 25.86 22.49 26.36
CA ALA A 345 25.67 22.14 24.95
C ALA A 345 26.81 22.76 24.15
N TYR A 346 27.34 22.00 23.21
CA TYR A 346 28.26 22.50 22.20
C TYR A 346 27.54 22.52 20.85
N VAL A 347 27.91 23.48 20.01
CA VAL A 347 27.52 23.52 18.61
C VAL A 347 28.80 23.42 17.80
N LEU A 348 28.87 22.44 16.92
CA LEU A 348 29.92 22.33 15.92
C LEU A 348 29.29 22.64 14.57
N ASP A 349 29.41 23.88 14.12
CA ASP A 349 28.85 24.39 12.86
C ASP A 349 29.86 24.38 11.70
N HIS A 350 31.05 23.83 11.95
CA HIS A 350 32.14 23.85 11.00
C HIS A 350 31.80 23.03 9.74
N TYR A 351 31.95 23.68 8.59
CA TYR A 351 31.54 23.18 7.27
C TYR A 351 32.74 22.69 6.45
N ASN A 352 32.66 21.46 5.96
CA ASN A 352 33.64 20.89 5.02
C ASN A 352 32.95 20.49 3.70
N GLU A 353 33.43 21.02 2.57
CA GLU A 353 32.81 20.83 1.25
C GLU A 353 32.94 19.39 0.73
N ALA A 354 33.96 18.63 1.17
CA ALA A 354 34.17 17.23 0.77
C ALA A 354 33.11 16.27 1.34
N ILE A 355 32.40 16.65 2.40
CA ILE A 355 31.22 15.93 2.90
C ILE A 355 30.14 15.82 1.81
N TRP A 356 30.04 16.86 0.98
CA TRP A 356 29.02 17.00 -0.06
C TRP A 356 29.49 16.48 -1.43
N ASP A 357 30.75 16.05 -1.56
CA ASP A 357 31.32 15.49 -2.79
C ASP A 357 31.08 13.97 -2.92
N ASN A 358 29.84 13.53 -2.67
CA ASN A 358 29.39 12.16 -2.85
C ASN A 358 28.23 12.14 -3.87
N GLN A 359 28.15 11.10 -4.72
CA GLN A 359 27.04 10.92 -5.69
C GLN A 359 25.65 11.08 -5.06
N MET A 360 25.48 10.71 -3.79
CA MET A 360 24.23 10.88 -3.05
C MET A 360 23.87 12.36 -2.78
N PHE A 361 24.86 13.21 -2.45
CA PHE A 361 24.62 14.57 -1.95
C PHE A 361 24.98 15.69 -2.94
N LYS A 362 25.55 15.35 -4.10
CA LYS A 362 25.89 16.31 -5.17
C LYS A 362 24.72 17.16 -5.66
N LYS A 363 23.49 16.64 -5.56
CA LYS A 363 22.26 17.32 -5.98
C LYS A 363 21.77 18.38 -4.99
N VAL A 364 22.27 18.38 -3.74
CA VAL A 364 21.88 19.36 -2.72
C VAL A 364 22.40 20.75 -3.13
N PRO A 365 21.52 21.75 -3.32
CA PRO A 365 21.90 23.11 -3.68
C PRO A 365 22.95 23.69 -2.73
N LYS A 366 23.96 24.40 -3.24
CA LYS A 366 25.06 24.94 -2.41
C LYS A 366 24.57 25.78 -1.22
N ARG A 367 23.46 26.51 -1.38
CA ARG A 367 22.83 27.31 -0.31
C ARG A 367 22.24 26.49 0.84
N LEU A 368 22.02 25.19 0.65
CA LEU A 368 21.45 24.25 1.63
C LEU A 368 22.51 23.31 2.22
N ARG A 369 23.79 23.46 1.83
CA ARG A 369 24.87 22.64 2.36
C ARG A 369 25.37 23.24 3.68
N GLY A 370 25.37 22.45 4.74
CA GLY A 370 25.84 22.81 6.07
C GLY A 370 26.67 21.68 6.70
N ALA A 371 26.83 21.70 8.03
CA ALA A 371 27.37 20.59 8.79
C ALA A 371 26.24 19.55 9.02
N PRO A 372 26.25 18.37 8.37
CA PRO A 372 25.18 17.39 8.55
C PRO A 372 25.32 16.61 9.86
N HIS A 373 24.23 16.04 10.35
CA HIS A 373 24.25 15.24 11.57
C HIS A 373 25.33 14.13 11.52
N GLY A 374 26.15 14.04 12.58
CA GLY A 374 27.22 13.05 12.69
C GLY A 374 28.54 13.47 12.04
N CYS A 375 28.65 14.66 11.45
CA CYS A 375 29.92 15.18 10.93
C CYS A 375 30.96 15.40 12.04
N GLU A 376 30.52 15.70 13.25
CA GLU A 376 31.35 15.88 14.44
C GLU A 376 32.12 14.61 14.82
N PHE A 377 31.69 13.44 14.35
CA PHE A 377 32.38 12.18 14.62
C PHE A 377 33.73 12.06 13.92
N GLN A 378 33.94 12.77 12.81
CA GLN A 378 35.28 12.84 12.21
C GLN A 378 36.21 13.72 13.04
N TYR A 379 35.69 14.83 13.57
CA TYR A 379 36.46 15.73 14.44
C TYR A 379 36.74 15.13 15.82
N THR A 380 35.96 14.13 16.27
CA THR A 380 36.06 13.61 17.66
C THR A 380 36.50 12.16 17.76
N LYS A 381 36.23 11.33 16.76
CA LYS A 381 36.38 9.87 16.82
C LYS A 381 37.03 9.27 15.57
N ASP A 382 37.46 10.11 14.63
CA ASP A 382 37.97 9.73 13.31
C ASP A 382 37.04 8.74 12.57
N MET A 383 35.73 8.88 12.80
CA MET A 383 34.71 7.96 12.28
C MET A 383 33.90 8.61 11.18
N ASN A 384 33.79 7.93 10.03
CA ASN A 384 33.13 8.44 8.83
C ASN A 384 31.72 7.87 8.70
N LEU A 385 30.69 8.69 8.87
CA LEU A 385 29.30 8.28 8.65
C LEU A 385 28.80 8.53 7.22
N LEU A 386 29.19 9.66 6.61
CA LEU A 386 28.64 10.11 5.32
C LEU A 386 29.65 10.04 4.18
N ASN A 387 30.83 10.63 4.37
CA ASN A 387 31.94 10.56 3.42
C ASN A 387 33.27 10.72 4.17
N LYS A 388 34.35 10.11 3.68
CA LYS A 388 35.68 10.32 4.25
C LYS A 388 36.28 11.60 3.67
N PHE A 389 36.71 12.52 4.52
CA PHE A 389 37.48 13.69 4.08
C PHE A 389 38.82 13.76 4.80
N GLU A 390 39.81 14.35 4.11
CA GLU A 390 41.13 14.63 4.71
C GLU A 390 41.10 16.05 5.26
N PHE A 391 41.45 16.20 6.54
CA PHE A 391 41.56 17.51 7.17
C PHE A 391 42.67 18.31 6.51
N ASN A 392 42.36 19.53 6.07
CA ASN A 392 43.40 20.51 5.81
C ASN A 392 43.96 21.07 7.14
N GLU A 393 45.00 21.91 7.07
CA GLU A 393 45.67 22.44 8.28
C GLU A 393 44.72 23.20 9.22
N GLU A 394 43.79 23.99 8.68
CA GLU A 394 42.82 24.75 9.48
C GLU A 394 41.81 23.82 10.15
N GLU A 395 41.35 22.79 9.44
CA GLU A 395 40.38 21.83 9.95
C GLU A 395 41.00 20.90 11.00
N GLN A 396 42.29 20.59 10.86
CA GLN A 396 43.04 19.84 11.87
C GLN A 396 43.12 20.63 13.17
N VAL A 397 43.35 21.94 13.11
CA VAL A 397 43.32 22.82 14.30
C VAL A 397 41.93 22.80 14.94
N VAL A 398 40.85 22.88 14.16
CA VAL A 398 39.47 22.80 14.68
C VAL A 398 39.23 21.46 15.38
N ALA A 399 39.65 20.35 14.77
CA ALA A 399 39.51 19.02 15.36
C ALA A 399 40.29 18.90 16.68
N ASP A 400 41.52 19.40 16.74
CA ASP A 400 42.35 19.36 17.94
C ASP A 400 41.78 20.22 19.07
N VAL A 401 41.33 21.43 18.76
CA VAL A 401 40.66 22.31 19.73
C VAL A 401 39.37 21.67 20.24
N PHE A 402 38.57 21.06 19.35
CA PHE A 402 37.31 20.43 19.74
C PHE A 402 37.54 19.20 20.63
N ARG A 403 38.48 18.32 20.26
CA ARG A 403 38.89 17.18 21.11
C ARG A 403 39.43 17.65 22.45
N GLN A 404 40.30 18.67 22.46
CA GLN A 404 40.86 19.21 23.69
C GLN A 404 39.77 19.81 24.57
N SER A 405 38.79 20.50 24.01
CA SER A 405 37.65 21.05 24.74
C SER A 405 36.82 19.96 25.42
N LEU A 406 36.57 18.84 24.74
CA LEU A 406 35.89 17.68 25.33
C LEU A 406 36.72 17.06 26.46
N ILE A 407 38.04 16.93 26.26
CA ILE A 407 38.97 16.40 27.27
C ILE A 407 38.99 17.29 28.52
N GLU A 408 39.13 18.60 28.36
CA GLU A 408 39.16 19.53 29.48
C GLU A 408 37.81 19.61 30.19
N PHE A 409 36.69 19.60 29.45
CA PHE A 409 35.35 19.55 30.06
C PHE A 409 35.16 18.29 30.94
N VAL A 410 35.62 17.13 30.47
CA VAL A 410 35.57 15.89 31.27
C VAL A 410 36.46 15.97 32.51
N LYS A 411 37.64 16.62 32.41
CA LYS A 411 38.59 16.72 33.52
C LYS A 411 38.21 17.75 34.57
N THR A 412 37.64 18.87 34.14
CA THR A 412 37.55 20.08 34.97
C THR A 412 36.14 20.63 35.16
N GLY A 413 35.15 20.07 34.44
CA GLY A 413 33.79 20.64 34.37
C GLY A 413 33.73 21.84 33.46
#